data_AF-A0A3C1TDD8-F1
#
_entry.id   AF-A0A3C1TDD8-F1
#
_cell.length_a   1.000
_cell.length_b   1.000
_cell.length_c   1.000
_cell.angle_alpha   90.00
_cell.angle_beta   90.00
_cell.angle_gamma   90.00
#
_symmetry.space_group_name_H-M   'P 1'
#
loop_
_entity.id
_entity.type
_entity.pdbx_description
1 polymer ?
#
loop_
_entity_poly.entity_id
_entity_poly.type
_entity_poly.pdbx_seq_one_letter_code
_entity_poly.pdbx_strand_id
1 'polypeptide(L)'
;MDETETDLVNKRVNPNLIKRQEEIVTRLLESEKALRQQEEDNQRKSETAKPQPKTPPAAFEQYVKEKQRQTELLRTVPPSFAPFYKREADNYFRKTGGK
;
A
#
# COMPACT_ATOMS: atom_id res chain seq x y z
N MET A 1 -9.04 -44.15 -0.97
CA MET A 1 -7.83 -44.80 -1.50
C MET A 1 -7.85 -46.29 -1.19
N ASP A 2 -8.26 -46.69 0.01
CA ASP A 2 -8.31 -48.11 0.43
C ASP A 2 -9.10 -49.02 -0.53
N GLU A 3 -10.24 -48.53 -1.01
CA GLU A 3 -11.08 -49.29 -1.94
C GLU A 3 -10.47 -49.38 -3.35
N THR A 4 -9.76 -48.35 -3.83
CA THR A 4 -9.06 -48.40 -5.13
C THR A 4 -7.89 -49.37 -5.07
N GLU A 5 -7.19 -49.43 -3.94
CA GLU A 5 -6.07 -50.34 -3.72
C GLU A 5 -6.55 -51.80 -3.65
N THR A 6 -7.66 -52.05 -2.95
CA THR A 6 -8.31 -53.37 -2.88
C THR A 6 -8.75 -53.85 -4.26
N ASP A 7 -9.33 -52.98 -5.08
CA ASP A 7 -9.77 -53.33 -6.44
C ASP A 7 -8.58 -53.64 -7.37
N LEU A 8 -7.48 -52.89 -7.26
CA LEU A 8 -6.27 -53.09 -8.05
C LEU A 8 -5.53 -54.39 -7.69
N VAL A 9 -5.40 -54.71 -6.40
CA VAL A 9 -4.79 -55.97 -5.95
C VAL A 9 -5.56 -57.19 -6.46
N ASN A 10 -6.89 -57.07 -6.52
CA ASN A 10 -7.77 -58.11 -7.07
C ASN A 10 -7.91 -58.07 -8.60
N LYS A 11 -7.17 -57.17 -9.29
CA LYS A 11 -7.20 -56.96 -10.76
C LYS A 11 -8.60 -56.67 -11.31
N ARG A 12 -9.45 -56.02 -10.53
CA ARG A 12 -10.83 -55.68 -10.92
C ARG A 12 -10.89 -54.25 -11.43
N VAL A 13 -11.05 -54.09 -12.75
CA VAL A 13 -11.40 -52.80 -13.34
C VAL A 13 -12.91 -52.69 -13.38
N ASN A 14 -13.49 -52.01 -12.39
CA ASN A 14 -14.92 -51.77 -12.29
C ASN A 14 -15.25 -50.30 -12.66
N PRO A 15 -16.49 -49.98 -13.06
CA PRO A 15 -16.89 -48.61 -13.39
C PRO A 15 -16.69 -47.62 -12.23
N ASN A 16 -16.76 -48.09 -10.98
CA ASN A 16 -16.57 -47.25 -9.80
C ASN A 16 -15.11 -46.82 -9.63
N LEU A 17 -14.14 -47.67 -9.99
CA LEU A 17 -12.72 -47.36 -10.02
C LEU A 17 -12.43 -46.31 -11.09
N ILE A 18 -13.02 -46.45 -12.28
CA ILE A 18 -12.89 -45.45 -13.35
C ILE A 18 -13.42 -44.09 -12.89
N LYS A 19 -14.63 -44.04 -12.33
CA LYS A 19 -15.21 -42.78 -11.79
C LYS A 19 -14.35 -42.14 -10.70
N ARG A 20 -13.86 -42.94 -9.74
CA ARG A 20 -12.95 -42.43 -8.70
C ARG A 20 -11.68 -41.84 -9.30
N GLN A 21 -11.15 -42.47 -10.34
CA GLN A 21 -9.95 -41.97 -11.03
C GLN A 21 -10.22 -40.68 -11.82
N GLU A 22 -11.37 -40.55 -12.46
CA GLU A 22 -11.83 -39.31 -13.09
C GLU A 22 -11.96 -38.18 -12.05
N GLU A 23 -12.61 -38.44 -10.91
CA GLU A 23 -12.74 -37.47 -9.82
C GLU A 23 -11.38 -37.02 -9.25
N ILE A 24 -10.43 -37.95 -9.10
CA ILE A 24 -9.06 -37.62 -8.66
C ILE A 24 -8.39 -36.69 -9.67
N VAL A 25 -8.50 -36.98 -10.97
CA VAL A 25 -7.94 -36.13 -12.03
C VAL A 25 -8.56 -34.74 -12.01
N THR A 26 -9.88 -34.64 -11.84
CA THR A 26 -10.57 -33.35 -11.73
C THR A 26 -10.05 -32.54 -10.53
N ARG A 27 -9.94 -33.16 -9.34
CA ARG A 27 -9.42 -32.48 -8.14
C ARG A 27 -7.96 -32.05 -8.31
N LEU A 28 -7.14 -32.84 -8.98
CA LEU A 28 -5.74 -32.48 -9.27
C LEU A 28 -5.66 -31.25 -10.19
N LEU A 29 -6.50 -31.20 -11.24
CA LEU A 29 -6.59 -30.05 -12.14
C LEU A 29 -7.08 -28.78 -11.41
N GLU A 30 -8.07 -28.91 -10.54
CA GLU A 30 -8.56 -27.81 -9.70
C GLU A 30 -7.47 -27.29 -8.76
N SER A 31 -6.73 -28.20 -8.12
CA SER A 31 -5.60 -27.86 -7.25
C SER A 31 -4.49 -27.14 -8.01
N GLU A 32 -4.14 -27.59 -9.21
CA GLU A 32 -3.13 -26.94 -10.04
C GLU A 32 -3.55 -25.51 -10.42
N LYS A 33 -4.81 -25.33 -10.82
CA LYS A 33 -5.36 -24.01 -11.13
C LYS A 33 -5.35 -23.09 -9.90
N ALA A 34 -5.68 -23.62 -8.72
CA ALA A 34 -5.65 -22.86 -7.47
C ALA A 34 -4.23 -22.41 -7.12
N LEU A 35 -3.23 -23.28 -7.29
CA LEU A 35 -1.81 -22.95 -7.06
C LEU A 35 -1.34 -21.85 -8.02
N ARG A 36 -1.64 -21.96 -9.32
CA ARG A 36 -1.29 -20.90 -10.30
C ARG A 36 -1.94 -19.56 -9.93
N GLN A 37 -3.22 -19.57 -9.55
CA GLN A 37 -3.93 -18.35 -9.16
C GLN A 37 -3.32 -17.72 -7.90
N GLN A 38 -2.90 -18.54 -6.94
CA GLN A 38 -2.22 -18.09 -5.72
C GLN A 38 -0.83 -17.49 -6.02
N GLU A 39 -0.07 -18.10 -6.93
CA GLU A 39 1.21 -17.56 -7.39
C GLU A 39 1.04 -16.20 -8.09
N GLU A 40 0.08 -16.09 -9.00
CA GLU A 40 -0.24 -14.82 -9.68
C GLU A 40 -0.70 -13.73 -8.70
N ASP A 41 -1.50 -14.07 -7.69
CA ASP A 41 -1.94 -13.11 -6.66
C ASP A 41 -0.75 -12.62 -5.81
N ASN A 42 0.16 -13.51 -5.43
CA ASN A 42 1.39 -13.14 -4.73
C ASN A 42 2.30 -12.23 -5.58
N GLN A 43 2.41 -12.48 -6.89
CA GLN A 43 3.13 -11.62 -7.81
C GLN A 43 2.47 -10.24 -7.93
N ARG A 44 1.14 -10.16 -8.14
CA ARG A 44 0.40 -8.89 -8.20
C ARG A 44 0.48 -8.09 -6.90
N LYS A 45 0.48 -8.76 -5.74
CA LYS A 45 0.71 -8.10 -4.44
C LYS A 45 2.13 -7.55 -4.32
N SER A 46 3.12 -8.27 -4.84
CA SER A 46 4.54 -7.88 -4.80
C SER A 46 4.88 -6.72 -5.74
N GLU A 47 4.04 -6.44 -6.75
CA GLU A 47 4.19 -5.31 -7.67
C GLU A 47 3.44 -4.03 -7.24
N THR A 48 2.88 -3.97 -6.03
CA THR A 48 2.31 -2.71 -5.53
C THR A 48 3.41 -1.63 -5.45
N ALA A 49 3.18 -0.51 -6.13
CA ALA A 49 4.16 0.57 -6.25
C ALA A 49 4.59 1.04 -4.85
N LYS A 50 5.90 0.91 -4.55
CA LYS A 50 6.48 1.44 -3.32
C LYS A 50 6.22 2.96 -3.26
N PRO A 51 5.75 3.52 -2.14
CA PRO A 51 5.54 4.95 -2.03
C PRO A 51 6.89 5.67 -2.18
N GLN A 52 7.10 6.30 -3.32
CA GLN A 52 8.25 7.18 -3.53
C GLN A 52 7.99 8.50 -2.78
N PRO A 53 8.95 9.01 -1.98
CA PRO A 53 8.80 10.33 -1.39
C PRO A 53 8.74 11.36 -2.52
N LYS A 54 7.62 12.09 -2.61
CA LYS A 54 7.49 13.21 -3.54
C LYS A 54 8.46 14.30 -3.06
N THR A 55 9.59 14.46 -3.73
CA THR A 55 10.44 15.64 -3.53
C THR A 55 9.70 16.84 -4.11
N PRO A 56 9.52 17.94 -3.34
CA PRO A 56 8.93 19.14 -3.88
C PRO A 56 9.82 19.65 -5.04
N PRO A 57 9.24 20.19 -6.13
CA PRO A 57 10.02 20.76 -7.22
C PRO A 57 10.99 21.82 -6.70
N ALA A 58 12.18 21.94 -7.31
CA ALA A 58 13.21 22.92 -6.90
C ALA A 58 12.69 24.38 -6.85
N ALA A 59 11.65 24.70 -7.63
CA ALA A 59 10.96 25.99 -7.58
C ALA A 59 10.32 26.30 -6.21
N PHE A 60 9.94 25.28 -5.43
CA PHE A 60 9.33 25.45 -4.12
C PHE A 60 10.34 25.81 -3.02
N GLU A 61 11.62 25.47 -3.21
CA GLU A 61 12.67 25.79 -2.22
C GLU A 61 12.86 27.30 -2.07
N GLN A 62 12.75 28.06 -3.17
CA GLN A 62 12.89 29.52 -3.15
C GLN A 62 11.74 30.16 -2.36
N TYR A 63 10.51 29.72 -2.59
CA TYR A 63 9.33 30.17 -1.85
C TYR A 63 9.43 29.87 -0.34
N VAL A 64 9.92 28.68 0.03
CA VAL A 64 10.12 28.30 1.45
C VAL A 64 11.18 29.19 2.11
N LYS A 65 12.31 29.43 1.44
CA LYS A 65 13.38 30.32 1.94
C LYS A 65 12.90 31.76 2.10
N GLU A 66 12.09 32.26 1.17
CA GLU A 66 11.54 33.62 1.23
C GLU A 66 10.53 33.77 2.38
N LYS A 67 9.66 32.78 2.59
CA LYS A 67 8.73 32.73 3.74
C LYS A 67 9.48 32.69 5.08
N GLN A 68 10.57 31.91 5.17
CA GLN A 68 11.40 31.85 6.37
C GLN A 68 12.06 33.20 6.66
N ARG A 69 12.65 33.85 5.66
CA ARG A 69 13.23 35.20 5.79
C ARG A 69 12.21 36.24 6.24
N GLN A 70 11.00 36.21 5.70
CA GLN A 70 9.91 37.10 6.13
C GLN A 70 9.56 36.89 7.61
N THR A 71 9.51 35.63 8.05
CA THR A 71 9.24 35.29 9.46
C THR A 71 10.37 35.74 10.38
N GLU A 72 11.63 35.57 9.95
CA GLU A 72 12.81 35.99 10.71
C GLU A 72 12.90 37.51 10.82
N LEU A 73 12.67 38.24 9.73
CA LEU A 73 12.66 39.71 9.71
C LEU A 73 11.63 40.30 10.69
N LEU A 74 10.45 39.68 10.80
CA LEU A 74 9.42 40.09 11.76
C LEU A 74 9.78 39.75 13.21
N ARG A 75 10.58 38.68 13.43
CA ARG A 75 11.11 38.33 14.76
C ARG A 75 12.28 39.21 15.20
N THR A 76 13.06 39.74 14.26
CA THR A 76 14.21 40.62 14.53
C THR A 76 13.86 42.10 14.60
N VAL A 77 12.57 42.45 14.47
CA VAL A 77 12.09 43.81 14.74
C VAL A 77 12.51 44.22 16.16
N PRO A 78 13.18 45.38 16.34
CA PRO A 78 13.78 45.73 17.60
C PRO A 78 12.75 45.72 18.75
N PRO A 79 13.14 45.29 19.96
CA PRO A 79 12.26 45.15 21.13
C PRO A 79 11.65 46.48 21.64
N SER A 80 11.86 47.59 20.92
CA SER A 80 11.27 48.89 21.20
C SER A 80 9.84 49.05 20.65
N PHE A 81 9.37 48.15 19.78
CA PHE A 81 7.97 48.18 19.36
C PHE A 81 7.11 47.66 20.50
N ALA A 82 6.34 48.59 21.08
CA ALA A 82 5.49 48.37 22.23
C ALA A 82 4.70 47.04 22.15
N PRO A 83 4.41 46.38 23.29
CA PRO A 83 3.66 45.12 23.37
C PRO A 83 2.32 45.08 22.61
N PHE A 84 1.82 46.26 22.23
CA PHE A 84 0.68 46.44 21.34
C PHE A 84 0.90 45.86 19.94
N TYR A 85 2.01 46.20 19.26
CA TYR A 85 2.24 45.81 17.87
C TYR A 85 2.53 44.32 17.69
N LYS A 86 3.20 43.70 18.69
CA LYS A 86 3.40 42.24 18.72
C LYS A 86 2.07 41.50 18.77
N ARG A 87 1.14 41.93 19.63
CA ARG A 87 -0.21 41.35 19.73
C ARG A 87 -1.00 41.49 18.44
N GLU A 88 -0.88 42.64 17.77
CA GLU A 88 -1.58 42.88 16.51
C GLU A 88 -1.05 41.97 15.38
N ALA A 89 0.28 41.80 15.31
CA ALA A 89 0.90 40.87 14.36
C ALA A 89 0.45 39.42 14.61
N ASP A 90 0.48 38.97 15.88
CA ASP A 90 0.03 37.62 16.25
C ASP A 90 -1.46 37.38 15.89
N ASN A 91 -2.32 38.39 16.08
CA ASN A 91 -3.73 38.34 15.72
C ASN A 91 -3.94 38.25 14.18
N TYR A 92 -3.17 39.01 13.41
CA TYR A 92 -3.23 38.97 11.95
C TYR A 92 -2.86 37.59 11.39
N PHE A 93 -1.82 36.94 11.93
CA PHE A 93 -1.42 35.60 11.50
C PHE A 93 -2.39 34.51 11.93
N ARG A 94 -3.01 34.62 13.11
CA ARG A 94 -4.12 33.71 13.51
C ARG A 94 -5.31 33.80 12.57
N LYS A 95 -5.61 34.99 12.06
CA LYS A 95 -6.72 35.22 11.13
C LYS A 95 -6.42 34.73 9.70
N THR A 96 -5.17 34.81 9.26
CA THR A 96 -4.76 34.44 7.89
C THR A 96 -4.26 33.00 7.75
N GLY A 97 -3.80 32.36 8.83
CA GLY A 97 -3.33 30.96 8.85
C GLY A 97 -4.41 29.89 9.13
N GLY A 98 -5.69 30.27 9.16
CA GLY A 98 -6.83 29.39 9.45
C GLY A 98 -7.63 28.93 8.21
N LYS A 99 -7.06 28.99 7.01
CA LYS A 99 -7.59 28.35 5.80
C LYS A 99 -6.49 27.59 5.08
#